data_AF-A0A1S9CPH9-F1
#
_entry.id   AF-A0A1S9CPH9-F1
#
_cell.length_a   1.000
_cell.length_b   1.000
_cell.length_c   1.000
_cell.angle_alpha   90.00
_cell.angle_beta   90.00
_cell.angle_gamma   90.00
#
_symmetry.space_group_name_H-M   'P 1'
#
loop_
_entity.id
_entity.type
_entity.pdbx_description
1 polymer ?
#
loop_
_entity_poly.entity_id
_entity_poly.type
_entity_poly.pdbx_seq_one_letter_code
_entity_poly.pdbx_strand_id
1 'polypeptide(L)'
;MLYELAMSIVTNLYYVVFDVVFLVIAILVVFIYKRENDKWEMTGIKDVVRGTLLGVVLSSIMSVSGITIPLTVGMMFLIPLTVLLTSVNPKWGCFAYVIPFAYIINQVFEVFGYNVEMFKFPYPHFITLIGFLHLVEGILVMLWGHENTVEVPIYDGRGIIKGQLMKKFWPVPLVIFTGATGAVVPLYAVLGYIDVAKHFAPKEKAQRMGSIIFVYGLALSWTLQHPMTQILHNTEAQKSARNSNSATGIDGCGCVRPLCAVLRISY
;
A
#
# COMPACT_ATOMS: atom_id res chain seq x y z
N MET A 1 -22.23 -15.60 8.53
CA MET A 1 -21.28 -15.01 7.55
C MET A 1 -21.88 -13.80 6.82
N LEU A 2 -23.01 -13.92 6.11
CA LEU A 2 -23.63 -12.76 5.42
C LEU A 2 -24.08 -11.64 6.37
N TYR A 3 -24.67 -11.98 7.51
CA TYR A 3 -25.07 -11.01 8.54
C TYR A 3 -23.85 -10.26 9.13
N GLU A 4 -22.81 -10.99 9.54
CA GLU A 4 -21.55 -10.40 10.03
C GLU A 4 -20.92 -9.44 9.01
N LEU A 5 -20.90 -9.83 7.74
CA LEU A 5 -20.39 -8.99 6.67
C LEU A 5 -21.24 -7.73 6.49
N ALA A 6 -22.57 -7.86 6.49
CA ALA A 6 -23.47 -6.72 6.36
C ALA A 6 -23.33 -5.73 7.53
N MET A 7 -23.24 -6.24 8.76
CA MET A 7 -23.01 -5.42 9.95
C MET A 7 -21.65 -4.72 9.88
N SER A 8 -20.59 -5.43 9.48
CA SER A 8 -19.25 -4.86 9.29
C SER A 8 -19.27 -3.72 8.26
N ILE A 9 -19.97 -3.88 7.13
CA ILE A 9 -20.08 -2.83 6.11
C ILE A 9 -20.76 -1.58 6.67
N VAL A 10 -21.88 -1.74 7.38
CA VAL A 10 -22.62 -0.61 7.97
C VAL A 10 -21.78 0.10 9.01
N THR A 11 -21.13 -0.64 9.90
CA THR A 11 -20.26 -0.08 10.94
C THR A 11 -19.06 0.66 10.35
N ASN A 12 -18.37 0.06 9.36
CA ASN A 12 -17.24 0.69 8.68
C ASN A 12 -17.68 1.95 7.92
N LEU A 13 -18.85 1.91 7.26
CA LEU A 13 -19.40 3.08 6.58
C LEU A 13 -19.67 4.22 7.57
N TYR A 14 -20.25 3.92 8.73
CA TYR A 14 -20.48 4.90 9.79
C TYR A 14 -19.15 5.55 10.23
N TYR A 15 -18.14 4.75 10.56
CA TYR A 15 -16.83 5.29 10.96
C TYR A 15 -16.20 6.18 9.88
N VAL A 16 -16.31 5.80 8.61
CA VAL A 16 -15.72 6.57 7.51
C VAL A 16 -16.45 7.89 7.27
N VAL A 17 -17.78 7.86 7.18
CA VAL A 17 -18.58 9.05 6.81
C VAL A 17 -18.50 10.14 7.88
N PHE A 18 -18.40 9.75 9.15
CA PHE A 18 -18.31 10.70 10.27
C PHE A 18 -16.86 11.04 10.67
N ASP A 19 -15.85 10.48 9.99
CA ASP A 19 -14.45 10.82 10.28
C ASP A 19 -14.04 12.14 9.61
N VAL A 20 -13.45 13.03 10.41
CA VAL A 20 -13.04 14.36 9.97
C VAL A 20 -11.93 14.31 8.93
N VAL A 21 -10.97 13.37 9.07
CA VAL A 21 -9.85 13.23 8.14
C VAL A 21 -10.35 12.75 6.78
N PHE A 22 -11.29 11.80 6.76
CA PHE A 22 -11.93 11.35 5.53
C PHE A 22 -12.65 12.50 4.81
N LEU A 23 -13.44 13.29 5.53
CA LEU A 23 -14.18 14.41 4.95
C LEU A 23 -13.22 15.46 4.37
N VAL A 24 -12.09 15.74 5.02
CA VAL A 24 -11.05 16.63 4.49
C VAL A 24 -10.49 16.07 3.18
N ILE A 25 -10.15 14.79 3.11
CA ILE A 25 -9.64 14.15 1.89
C ILE A 25 -10.68 14.18 0.77
N ALA A 26 -11.94 13.86 1.07
CA ALA A 26 -13.04 13.91 0.10
C ALA A 26 -13.22 15.33 -0.46
N ILE A 27 -13.20 16.35 0.39
CA ILE A 27 -13.26 17.76 0.00
C ILE A 27 -12.06 18.10 -0.91
N LEU A 28 -10.83 17.73 -0.52
CA LEU A 28 -9.63 17.98 -1.33
C LEU A 28 -9.73 17.36 -2.72
N VAL A 29 -10.20 16.11 -2.83
CA VAL A 29 -10.42 15.45 -4.12
C VAL A 29 -11.42 16.23 -4.97
N VAL A 30 -12.56 16.64 -4.40
CA VAL A 30 -13.56 17.44 -5.12
C VAL A 30 -12.97 18.79 -5.58
N PHE A 31 -12.15 19.45 -4.77
CA PHE A 31 -11.44 20.67 -5.16
C PHE A 31 -10.45 20.46 -6.31
N ILE A 32 -9.74 19.32 -6.33
CA ILE A 32 -8.86 18.96 -7.46
C ILE A 32 -9.69 18.83 -8.74
N TYR A 33 -10.82 18.13 -8.71
CA TYR A 33 -11.70 18.00 -9.87
C TYR A 33 -12.26 19.36 -10.32
N LYS A 34 -12.66 20.23 -9.39
CA LYS A 34 -13.17 21.57 -9.68
C LYS A 34 -12.17 22.44 -10.42
N ARG A 35 -10.87 22.30 -10.11
CA ARG A 35 -9.81 23.04 -10.78
C ARG A 35 -9.55 22.54 -12.21
N GLU A 36 -9.80 21.27 -12.48
CA GLU A 36 -9.40 20.62 -13.73
C GLU A 36 -10.52 20.43 -14.74
N ASN A 37 -11.77 20.39 -14.31
CA ASN A 37 -12.89 20.03 -15.17
C ASN A 37 -14.11 20.92 -14.92
N ASP A 38 -14.65 21.52 -15.97
CA ASP A 38 -15.88 22.33 -15.87
C ASP A 38 -17.10 21.49 -15.43
N LYS A 39 -17.09 20.17 -15.68
CA LYS A 39 -18.16 19.23 -15.29
C LYS A 39 -17.91 18.52 -13.95
N TRP A 40 -17.07 19.10 -13.09
CA TRP A 40 -16.56 18.48 -11.86
C TRP A 40 -17.62 17.97 -10.87
N GLU A 41 -18.79 18.61 -10.79
CA GLU A 41 -19.81 18.31 -9.77
C GLU A 41 -20.22 16.84 -9.80
N MET A 42 -20.49 16.33 -11.00
CA MET A 42 -20.89 14.93 -11.17
C MET A 42 -19.70 13.98 -11.10
N THR A 43 -18.51 14.41 -11.51
CA THR A 43 -17.36 13.51 -11.67
C THR A 43 -16.64 13.27 -10.35
N GLY A 44 -16.35 14.34 -9.59
CA GLY A 44 -15.64 14.26 -8.32
C GLY A 44 -16.45 13.50 -7.28
N ILE A 45 -17.74 13.81 -7.15
CA ILE A 45 -18.63 13.13 -6.20
C ILE A 45 -18.79 11.65 -6.55
N LYS A 46 -19.00 11.31 -7.84
CA LYS A 46 -19.09 9.91 -8.27
C LYS A 46 -17.82 9.12 -7.94
N ASP A 47 -16.64 9.69 -8.17
CA ASP A 47 -15.38 9.01 -7.91
C ASP A 47 -15.12 8.89 -6.39
N VAL A 48 -15.45 9.89 -5.57
CA VAL A 48 -15.43 9.78 -4.11
C VAL A 48 -16.34 8.65 -3.63
N VAL A 49 -17.59 8.59 -4.09
CA VAL A 49 -18.56 7.55 -3.71
C VAL A 49 -18.06 6.17 -4.11
N ARG A 50 -17.61 5.99 -5.36
CA ARG A 50 -17.12 4.69 -5.87
C ARG A 50 -15.90 4.19 -5.10
N GLY A 51 -14.93 5.07 -4.82
CA GLY A 51 -13.75 4.74 -4.01
C GLY A 51 -14.11 4.35 -2.59
N THR A 52 -15.02 5.10 -1.97
CA THR A 52 -15.51 4.85 -0.60
C THR A 52 -16.22 3.51 -0.50
N LEU A 53 -17.13 3.21 -1.44
CA LEU A 53 -17.87 1.96 -1.47
C LEU A 53 -16.93 0.76 -1.59
N LEU A 54 -15.98 0.78 -2.54
CA LEU A 54 -15.03 -0.32 -2.68
C LEU A 54 -14.05 -0.41 -1.50
N GLY A 55 -13.66 0.70 -0.89
CA GLY A 55 -12.80 0.69 0.30
C GLY A 55 -13.49 0.13 1.54
N VAL A 56 -14.76 0.47 1.77
CA VAL A 56 -15.57 -0.11 2.85
C VAL A 56 -15.77 -1.61 2.63
N VAL A 57 -16.11 -2.02 1.40
CA VAL A 57 -16.23 -3.45 1.06
C VAL A 57 -14.90 -4.18 1.27
N LEU A 58 -13.79 -3.62 0.81
CA LEU A 58 -12.46 -4.20 1.02
C LEU A 58 -12.14 -4.32 2.51
N SER A 59 -12.38 -3.27 3.29
CA SER A 59 -12.14 -3.24 4.74
C SER A 59 -12.95 -4.32 5.45
N SER A 60 -14.23 -4.49 5.08
CA SER A 60 -15.09 -5.53 5.65
C SER A 60 -14.64 -6.94 5.27
N ILE A 61 -14.20 -7.17 4.03
CA ILE A 61 -13.64 -8.47 3.61
C ILE A 61 -12.38 -8.79 4.41
N MET A 62 -11.47 -7.83 4.56
CA MET A 62 -10.23 -8.00 5.33
C MET A 62 -10.52 -8.25 6.82
N SER A 63 -11.45 -7.49 7.39
CA SER A 63 -11.87 -7.62 8.79
C SER A 63 -12.47 -9.01 9.08
N VAL A 64 -13.41 -9.48 8.26
CA VAL A 64 -14.01 -10.83 8.41
C VAL A 64 -12.97 -11.94 8.18
N SER A 65 -11.96 -11.69 7.35
CA SER A 65 -10.85 -12.62 7.14
C SER A 65 -9.84 -12.65 8.30
N GLY A 66 -10.06 -11.85 9.35
CA GLY A 66 -9.16 -11.75 10.50
C GLY A 66 -7.84 -11.03 10.22
N ILE A 67 -7.75 -10.31 9.09
CA ILE A 67 -6.55 -9.56 8.72
C ILE A 67 -6.59 -8.21 9.44
N THR A 68 -5.93 -8.15 10.59
CA THR A 68 -5.71 -6.90 11.34
C THR A 68 -4.24 -6.50 11.24
N ILE A 69 -3.98 -5.21 11.09
CA ILE A 69 -2.61 -4.67 11.00
C ILE A 69 -2.35 -3.82 12.25
N PRO A 70 -1.40 -4.20 13.12
CA PRO A 70 -1.07 -3.41 14.30
C PRO A 70 -0.36 -2.13 13.87
N LEU A 71 -0.78 -0.99 14.42
CA LEU A 71 -0.17 0.30 14.12
C LEU A 71 1.19 0.42 14.84
N THR A 72 2.27 0.37 14.09
CA THR A 72 3.65 0.50 14.61
C THR A 72 4.18 1.92 14.40
N VAL A 73 5.12 2.38 15.23
CA VAL A 73 5.77 3.71 15.10
C VAL A 73 6.37 3.92 13.71
N GLY A 74 7.03 2.90 13.14
CA GLY A 74 7.54 2.97 11.77
C GLY A 74 6.45 3.29 10.75
N MET A 75 5.24 2.74 10.90
CA MET A 75 4.12 2.99 9.99
C MET A 75 3.66 4.45 10.01
N MET A 76 3.78 5.14 11.15
CA MET A 76 3.49 6.57 11.22
C MET A 76 4.49 7.39 10.39
N PHE A 77 5.75 6.94 10.30
CA PHE A 77 6.78 7.58 9.50
C PHE A 77 6.60 7.36 7.98
N LEU A 78 5.77 6.39 7.60
CA LEU A 78 5.47 6.11 6.20
C LEU A 78 4.77 7.29 5.52
N ILE A 79 3.92 8.03 6.23
CA ILE A 79 3.23 9.21 5.72
C ILE A 79 4.22 10.34 5.34
N PRO A 80 5.07 10.86 6.24
CA PRO A 80 6.03 11.89 5.88
C PRO A 80 7.03 11.40 4.81
N LEU A 81 7.42 10.13 4.84
CA LEU A 81 8.27 9.55 3.79
C LEU A 81 7.57 9.55 2.42
N THR A 82 6.29 9.21 2.38
CA THR A 82 5.49 9.24 1.14
C THR A 82 5.35 10.66 0.60
N VAL A 83 5.10 11.63 1.48
CA VAL A 83 5.05 13.06 1.10
C VAL A 83 6.39 13.51 0.52
N LEU A 84 7.50 13.11 1.14
CA LEU A 84 8.84 13.41 0.66
C LEU A 84 9.10 12.82 -0.74
N LEU A 85 8.79 11.55 -0.97
CA LEU A 85 8.97 10.90 -2.28
C LEU A 85 8.06 11.52 -3.35
N THR A 86 6.81 11.80 -3.00
CA THR A 86 5.83 12.44 -3.89
C THR A 86 6.29 13.84 -4.31
N SER A 87 7.01 14.56 -3.44
CA SER A 87 7.57 15.89 -3.76
C SER A 87 8.61 15.85 -4.89
N VAL A 88 9.32 14.72 -5.04
CA VAL A 88 10.28 14.51 -6.13
C VAL A 88 9.56 14.09 -7.41
N ASN A 89 8.68 13.08 -7.32
CA ASN A 89 7.83 12.68 -8.43
C ASN A 89 6.48 12.19 -7.91
N PRO A 90 5.34 12.70 -8.42
CA PRO A 90 4.02 12.24 -8.02
C PRO A 90 3.82 10.73 -8.14
N LYS A 91 4.55 10.06 -9.04
CA LYS A 91 4.49 8.60 -9.22
C LYS A 91 5.07 7.82 -8.04
N TRP A 92 5.95 8.41 -7.24
CA TRP A 92 6.61 7.73 -6.12
C TRP A 92 5.79 7.74 -4.83
N GLY A 93 4.58 8.32 -4.85
CA GLY A 93 3.68 8.29 -3.71
C GLY A 93 3.03 6.93 -3.44
N CYS A 94 3.09 5.98 -4.38
CA CYS A 94 2.52 4.65 -4.14
C CYS A 94 3.40 3.84 -3.17
N PHE A 95 2.77 3.16 -2.21
CA PHE A 95 3.45 2.33 -1.22
C PHE A 95 4.30 1.20 -1.82
N ALA A 96 4.01 0.78 -3.06
CA ALA A 96 4.85 -0.16 -3.80
C ALA A 96 6.28 0.36 -4.07
N TYR A 97 6.49 1.68 -4.09
CA TYR A 97 7.81 2.31 -4.18
C TYR A 97 8.36 2.71 -2.81
N VAL A 98 7.51 3.23 -1.93
CA VAL A 98 7.91 3.73 -0.61
C VAL A 98 8.45 2.60 0.29
N ILE A 99 7.79 1.44 0.31
CA ILE A 99 8.18 0.32 1.19
C ILE A 99 9.55 -0.27 0.82
N PRO A 100 9.85 -0.64 -0.44
CA PRO A 100 11.18 -1.11 -0.82
C PRO A 100 12.27 -0.06 -0.61
N PHE A 101 11.96 1.21 -0.85
CA PHE A 101 12.91 2.30 -0.60
C PHE A 101 13.27 2.38 0.89
N ALA A 102 12.27 2.33 1.77
CA ALA A 102 12.48 2.34 3.21
C ALA A 102 13.23 1.09 3.70
N TYR A 103 12.97 -0.08 3.10
CA TYR A 103 13.73 -1.31 3.35
C TYR A 103 15.21 -1.16 3.01
N ILE A 104 15.54 -0.63 1.84
CA ILE A 104 16.94 -0.41 1.42
C ILE A 104 17.64 0.53 2.40
N ILE A 105 16.99 1.63 2.80
CA ILE A 105 17.54 2.55 3.80
C ILE A 105 17.83 1.83 5.12
N ASN A 106 16.87 1.04 5.63
CA ASN A 106 17.05 0.28 6.86
C ASN A 106 18.26 -0.66 6.77
N GLN A 107 18.39 -1.41 5.66
CA GLN A 107 19.51 -2.33 5.44
C GLN A 107 20.86 -1.60 5.39
N VAL A 108 20.91 -0.42 4.78
CA VAL A 108 22.14 0.39 4.76
C VAL A 108 22.54 0.80 6.17
N PHE A 109 21.62 1.30 6.99
CA PHE A 109 21.90 1.69 8.38
C PHE A 109 22.34 0.51 9.25
N GLU A 110 21.71 -0.66 9.07
CA GLU A 110 22.07 -1.89 9.78
C GLU A 110 23.50 -2.33 9.45
N VAL A 111 23.94 -2.21 8.18
CA VAL A 111 25.33 -2.50 7.78
C VAL A 111 26.33 -1.58 8.49
N PHE A 112 25.95 -0.33 8.78
CA PHE A 112 26.76 0.61 9.56
C PHE A 112 26.61 0.44 11.08
N GLY A 113 25.84 -0.56 11.55
CA GLY A 113 25.63 -0.85 12.98
C GLY A 113 24.59 0.04 13.66
N TYR A 114 23.83 0.84 12.91
CA TYR A 114 22.75 1.66 13.44
C TYR A 114 21.41 0.92 13.35
N ASN A 115 20.76 0.69 14.50
CA ASN A 115 19.41 0.16 14.54
C ASN A 115 18.40 1.32 14.58
N VAL A 116 17.85 1.65 13.42
CA VAL A 116 16.86 2.73 13.26
C VAL A 116 15.44 2.16 13.28
N GLU A 117 14.82 2.10 14.46
CA GLU A 117 13.45 1.56 14.60
C GLU A 117 12.41 2.25 13.70
N MET A 118 12.67 3.51 13.32
CA MET A 118 11.85 4.30 12.40
C MET A 118 11.70 3.67 11.00
N PHE A 119 12.69 2.89 10.54
CA PHE A 119 12.66 2.24 9.22
C PHE A 119 12.38 0.74 9.30
N LYS A 120 11.99 0.23 10.47
CA LYS A 120 11.58 -1.16 10.65
C LYS A 120 10.08 -1.29 10.42
N PHE A 121 9.70 -2.00 9.37
CA PHE A 121 8.29 -2.16 8.98
C PHE A 121 7.84 -3.62 9.01
N PRO A 122 6.58 -3.90 9.35
CA PRO A 122 5.97 -5.21 9.10
C PRO A 122 5.72 -5.42 7.59
N TYR A 123 6.77 -5.75 6.84
CA TYR A 123 6.72 -5.93 5.38
C TYR A 123 5.63 -6.89 4.88
N PRO A 124 5.38 -8.06 5.53
CA PRO A 124 4.33 -8.97 5.08
C PRO A 124 2.94 -8.31 5.07
N HIS A 125 2.57 -7.60 6.15
CA HIS A 125 1.27 -6.93 6.21
C HIS A 125 1.13 -5.83 5.15
N PHE A 126 2.20 -5.10 4.87
CA PHE A 126 2.20 -4.07 3.82
C PHE A 126 2.07 -4.64 2.42
N ILE A 127 2.78 -5.72 2.09
CA ILE A 127 2.70 -6.32 0.75
C ILE A 127 1.28 -6.86 0.51
N THR A 128 0.64 -7.49 1.51
CA THR A 128 -0.77 -7.90 1.43
C THR A 128 -1.68 -6.70 1.17
N LEU A 129 -1.51 -5.62 1.95
CA LEU A 129 -2.31 -4.41 1.81
C LEU A 129 -2.15 -3.76 0.44
N ILE A 130 -0.92 -3.66 -0.05
CA ILE A 130 -0.59 -3.12 -1.37
C ILE A 130 -1.25 -3.96 -2.46
N GLY A 131 -1.23 -5.29 -2.35
CA GLY A 131 -1.92 -6.19 -3.27
C GLY A 131 -3.41 -5.89 -3.34
N PHE A 132 -4.09 -5.80 -2.20
CA PHE A 132 -5.51 -5.44 -2.15
C PHE A 132 -5.83 -4.04 -2.69
N LEU A 133 -4.97 -3.06 -2.42
CA LEU A 133 -5.13 -1.71 -2.98
C LEU A 133 -5.04 -1.72 -4.51
N HIS A 134 -4.11 -2.47 -5.10
CA HIS A 134 -4.02 -2.61 -6.56
C HIS A 134 -5.18 -3.43 -7.14
N LEU A 135 -5.75 -4.38 -6.40
CA LEU A 135 -6.99 -5.04 -6.82
C LEU A 135 -8.14 -4.04 -6.96
N VAL A 136 -8.35 -3.20 -5.94
CA VAL A 136 -9.38 -2.15 -5.96
C VAL A 136 -9.09 -1.12 -7.06
N GLU A 137 -7.84 -0.68 -7.21
CA GLU A 137 -7.43 0.22 -8.30
C GLU A 137 -7.74 -0.39 -9.68
N GLY A 138 -7.34 -1.64 -9.90
CA GLY A 138 -7.59 -2.36 -11.14
C GLY A 138 -9.08 -2.41 -11.48
N ILE A 139 -9.93 -2.74 -10.49
CA ILE A 139 -11.40 -2.73 -10.66
C ILE A 139 -11.91 -1.32 -11.01
N LEU A 140 -11.49 -0.29 -10.28
CA LEU A 140 -11.90 1.10 -10.51
C LEU A 140 -11.51 1.57 -11.91
N VAL A 141 -10.28 1.27 -12.33
CA VAL A 141 -9.75 1.65 -13.65
C VAL A 141 -10.50 0.92 -14.76
N MET A 142 -10.72 -0.39 -14.64
CA MET A 142 -11.45 -1.17 -15.65
C MET A 142 -12.89 -0.67 -15.86
N LEU A 143 -13.58 -0.29 -14.79
CA LEU A 143 -14.99 0.11 -14.84
C LEU A 143 -15.17 1.60 -15.16
N TRP A 144 -14.37 2.47 -14.56
CA TRP A 144 -14.59 3.92 -14.55
C TRP A 144 -13.38 4.77 -14.97
N GLY A 145 -12.22 4.16 -15.22
CA GLY A 145 -10.99 4.88 -15.61
C GLY A 145 -11.13 5.72 -16.89
N HIS A 146 -12.01 5.32 -17.80
CA HIS A 146 -12.28 6.02 -19.05
C HIS A 146 -13.24 7.22 -18.96
N GLU A 147 -13.91 7.44 -17.83
CA GLU A 147 -14.94 8.50 -17.75
C GLU A 147 -14.28 9.89 -17.67
N ASN A 148 -14.83 10.87 -18.39
CA ASN A 148 -14.45 12.29 -18.32
C ASN A 148 -13.00 12.58 -18.74
N THR A 149 -12.56 11.98 -19.85
CA THR A 149 -11.25 12.26 -20.44
C THR A 149 -11.15 13.68 -20.98
N VAL A 150 -9.96 14.26 -20.89
CA VAL A 150 -9.64 15.59 -21.43
C VAL A 150 -8.77 15.44 -22.68
N GLU A 151 -9.09 16.15 -23.77
CA GLU A 151 -8.21 16.18 -24.94
C GLU A 151 -6.95 17.00 -24.64
N VAL A 152 -5.78 16.41 -24.86
CA VAL A 152 -4.47 17.05 -24.65
C VAL A 152 -3.59 16.86 -25.89
N PRO A 153 -2.83 17.89 -26.30
CA PRO A 153 -1.85 17.76 -27.38
C PRO A 153 -0.66 16.92 -26.91
N ILE A 154 -0.23 15.95 -27.73
CA ILE A 154 0.89 15.06 -27.43
C ILE A 154 1.85 15.04 -28.61
N TYR A 155 3.12 15.22 -28.30
CA TYR A 155 4.17 15.06 -29.28
C TYR A 155 4.53 13.57 -29.47
N ASP A 156 4.47 13.09 -30.71
CA ASP A 156 4.75 11.70 -31.06
C ASP A 156 6.06 11.56 -31.88
N GLY A 157 6.99 12.50 -31.72
CA GLY A 157 8.28 12.51 -32.42
C GLY A 157 8.21 12.98 -33.88
N ARG A 158 7.07 12.83 -34.55
CA ARG A 158 6.83 13.29 -35.95
C ARG A 158 5.90 14.49 -36.06
N GLY A 159 5.18 14.82 -35.00
CA GLY A 159 4.19 15.89 -34.97
C GLY A 159 3.38 15.88 -33.67
N ILE A 160 2.45 16.83 -33.55
CA ILE A 160 1.54 16.93 -32.41
C ILE A 160 0.23 16.22 -32.80
N ILE A 161 -0.08 15.13 -32.09
CA ILE A 161 -1.35 14.40 -32.19
C ILE A 161 -2.23 14.75 -30.99
N LYS A 162 -3.56 14.64 -31.13
CA LYS A 162 -4.47 14.75 -30.00
C LYS A 162 -4.52 13.42 -29.25
N GLY A 163 -4.24 13.44 -27.95
CA GLY A 163 -4.46 12.31 -27.05
C GLY A 163 -5.58 12.61 -26.06
N GLN A 164 -6.12 11.57 -25.42
CA GLN A 164 -7.15 11.70 -24.39
C GLN A 164 -6.56 11.33 -23.02
N LEU A 165 -6.38 12.35 -22.17
CA LEU A 165 -5.91 12.21 -20.80
C LEU A 165 -7.01 11.60 -19.93
N MET A 166 -6.73 10.44 -19.35
CA MET A 166 -7.52 9.78 -18.32
C MET A 166 -6.88 10.11 -16.98
N LYS A 167 -7.59 10.85 -16.14
CA LYS A 167 -7.11 11.27 -14.82
C LYS A 167 -8.20 11.07 -13.78
N LYS A 168 -7.90 10.27 -12.75
CA LYS A 168 -8.84 9.84 -11.72
C LYS A 168 -8.21 9.80 -10.35
N PHE A 169 -8.99 10.18 -9.34
CA PHE A 169 -8.62 10.05 -7.93
C PHE A 169 -9.79 9.46 -7.14
N TRP A 170 -9.53 8.35 -6.46
CA TRP A 170 -10.51 7.65 -5.64
C TRP A 170 -9.98 7.56 -4.19
N PRO A 171 -10.60 8.26 -3.24
CA PRO A 171 -10.32 8.04 -1.83
C PRO A 171 -10.88 6.67 -1.41
N VAL A 172 -10.01 5.84 -0.85
CA VAL A 172 -10.30 4.47 -0.40
C VAL A 172 -10.03 4.38 1.10
N PRO A 173 -11.08 4.33 1.93
CA PRO A 173 -10.94 4.13 3.37
C PRO A 173 -10.57 2.68 3.70
N LEU A 174 -9.68 2.52 4.67
CA LEU A 174 -9.18 1.25 5.20
C LEU A 174 -9.40 1.20 6.71
N VAL A 175 -10.44 0.49 7.14
CA VAL A 175 -10.81 0.36 8.56
C VAL A 175 -10.30 -0.97 9.12
N ILE A 176 -8.97 -1.13 9.14
CA ILE A 176 -8.30 -2.41 9.45
C ILE A 176 -7.13 -2.28 10.44
N PHE A 177 -6.74 -1.05 10.79
CA PHE A 177 -5.59 -0.82 11.68
C PHE A 177 -6.04 -0.81 13.13
N THR A 178 -5.22 -1.38 14.00
CA THR A 178 -5.47 -1.43 15.45
C THR A 178 -4.39 -0.65 16.18
N GLY A 179 -4.81 0.31 17.02
CA GLY A 179 -3.93 1.06 17.89
C GLY A 179 -3.50 0.26 19.12
N ALA A 180 -2.57 0.83 19.91
CA ALA A 180 -2.03 0.18 21.11
C ALA A 180 -3.09 -0.18 22.17
N THR A 181 -4.23 0.51 22.18
CA THR A 181 -5.37 0.27 23.09
C THR A 181 -6.42 -0.70 22.52
N GLY A 182 -6.17 -1.28 21.34
CA GLY A 182 -7.14 -2.10 20.61
C GLY A 182 -8.20 -1.30 19.86
N ALA A 183 -8.15 0.03 19.92
CA ALA A 183 -9.03 0.89 19.13
C ALA A 183 -8.76 0.73 17.63
N VAL A 184 -9.82 0.64 16.83
CA VAL A 184 -9.72 0.61 15.37
C VAL A 184 -9.44 2.02 14.87
N VAL A 185 -8.37 2.16 14.09
CA VAL A 185 -7.95 3.43 13.49
C VAL A 185 -8.17 3.34 11.98
N PRO A 186 -9.02 4.18 11.38
CA PRO A 186 -9.16 4.23 9.94
C PRO A 186 -7.91 4.86 9.31
N LEU A 187 -7.46 4.30 8.19
CA LEU A 187 -6.44 4.88 7.33
C LEU A 187 -7.05 5.17 5.97
N TYR A 188 -6.67 6.29 5.35
CA TYR A 188 -7.22 6.69 4.06
C TYR A 188 -6.13 6.64 3.00
N ALA A 189 -6.37 5.86 1.94
CA ALA A 189 -5.54 5.85 0.75
C ALA A 189 -6.21 6.69 -0.34
N VAL A 190 -5.43 7.37 -1.17
CA VAL A 190 -5.95 8.03 -2.39
C VAL A 190 -5.34 7.31 -3.59
N LEU A 191 -6.17 6.55 -4.31
CA LEU A 191 -5.74 5.86 -5.52
C LEU A 191 -5.86 6.81 -6.71
N GLY A 192 -4.73 7.07 -7.37
CA GLY A 192 -4.64 7.98 -8.50
C GLY A 192 -4.27 7.25 -9.78
N TYR A 193 -5.13 7.32 -10.81
CA TYR A 193 -4.83 6.80 -12.15
C TYR A 193 -4.66 7.95 -13.13
N ILE A 194 -3.49 8.00 -13.77
CA ILE A 194 -3.16 9.04 -14.77
C ILE A 194 -2.47 8.38 -15.96
N ASP A 195 -3.11 8.44 -17.11
CA ASP A 195 -2.57 7.87 -18.36
C ASP A 195 -3.17 8.57 -19.59
N VAL A 196 -2.54 8.46 -20.75
CA VAL A 196 -3.04 9.05 -22.00
C VAL A 196 -3.29 8.02 -23.09
N ALA A 197 -4.52 7.98 -23.58
CA ALA A 197 -4.88 7.22 -24.77
C ALA A 197 -4.49 7.98 -26.05
N LYS A 198 -3.57 7.39 -26.85
CA LYS A 198 -3.10 7.94 -28.14
C LYS A 198 -3.73 7.27 -29.36
N HIS A 199 -3.70 5.92 -29.39
CA HIS A 199 -4.13 5.11 -30.53
C HIS A 199 -5.36 4.23 -30.23
N PHE A 200 -5.72 4.13 -28.96
CA PHE A 200 -6.82 3.30 -28.48
C PHE A 200 -7.95 4.20 -27.97
N ALA A 201 -9.18 3.71 -27.99
CA ALA A 201 -10.24 4.34 -27.22
C ALA A 201 -9.87 4.32 -25.72
N PRO A 202 -10.16 5.38 -24.94
CA PRO A 202 -9.88 5.41 -23.50
C PRO A 202 -10.44 4.20 -22.75
N LYS A 203 -11.61 3.72 -23.18
CA LYS A 203 -12.25 2.52 -22.64
C LYS A 203 -11.35 1.28 -22.76
N GLU A 204 -10.85 1.02 -23.96
CA GLU A 204 -10.01 -0.14 -24.22
C GLU A 204 -8.68 -0.02 -23.47
N LYS A 205 -8.09 1.19 -23.44
CA LYS A 205 -6.85 1.43 -22.70
C LYS A 205 -7.04 1.21 -21.20
N ALA A 206 -8.10 1.76 -20.62
CA ALA A 206 -8.43 1.59 -19.21
C ALA A 206 -8.68 0.11 -18.86
N GLN A 207 -9.37 -0.64 -19.72
CA GLN A 207 -9.59 -2.08 -19.50
C GLN A 207 -8.29 -2.88 -19.51
N ARG A 208 -7.40 -2.63 -20.49
CA ARG A 208 -6.10 -3.33 -20.56
C ARG A 208 -5.20 -2.99 -19.36
N MET A 209 -5.04 -1.70 -19.06
CA MET A 209 -4.19 -1.25 -17.95
C MET A 209 -4.75 -1.71 -16.60
N GLY A 210 -6.07 -1.57 -16.38
CA GLY A 210 -6.73 -2.04 -15.18
C GLY A 210 -6.63 -3.56 -15.00
N SER A 211 -6.69 -4.35 -16.09
CA SER A 211 -6.49 -5.81 -16.02
C SER A 211 -5.07 -6.15 -15.58
N ILE A 212 -4.06 -5.44 -16.08
CA ILE A 212 -2.66 -5.65 -15.68
C ILE A 212 -2.47 -5.33 -14.20
N ILE A 213 -2.99 -4.18 -13.74
CA ILE A 213 -2.93 -3.75 -12.34
C ILE A 213 -3.64 -4.78 -11.43
N PHE A 214 -4.79 -5.29 -11.87
CA PHE A 214 -5.55 -6.30 -11.14
C PHE A 214 -4.78 -7.62 -11.03
N VAL A 215 -4.20 -8.12 -12.12
CA VAL A 215 -3.39 -9.36 -12.11
C VAL A 215 -2.15 -9.19 -11.24
N TYR A 216 -1.52 -8.01 -11.27
CA TYR A 216 -0.41 -7.69 -10.37
C TYR A 216 -0.85 -7.72 -8.89
N GLY A 217 -1.98 -7.11 -8.57
CA GLY A 217 -2.58 -7.17 -7.23
C GLY A 217 -2.87 -8.61 -6.77
N LEU A 218 -3.41 -9.45 -7.65
CA LEU A 218 -3.64 -10.87 -7.36
C LEU A 218 -2.35 -11.61 -7.06
N ALA A 219 -1.31 -11.39 -7.87
CA ALA A 219 -0.01 -12.01 -7.65
C ALA A 219 0.57 -11.63 -6.29
N LEU A 220 0.52 -10.35 -5.93
CA LEU A 220 0.98 -9.86 -4.62
C LEU A 220 0.18 -10.47 -3.46
N SER A 221 -1.15 -10.39 -3.50
CA SER A 221 -2.01 -10.94 -2.44
C SER A 221 -1.83 -12.46 -2.29
N TRP A 222 -1.54 -13.17 -3.38
CA TRP A 222 -1.28 -14.60 -3.38
C TRP A 222 0.06 -14.98 -2.74
N THR A 223 1.12 -14.18 -2.94
CA THR A 223 2.47 -14.50 -2.45
C THR A 223 2.56 -14.69 -0.93
N LEU A 224 1.60 -14.17 -0.16
CA LEU A 224 1.61 -14.20 1.30
C LEU A 224 0.65 -15.21 1.92
N GLN A 225 -0.23 -15.84 1.12
CA GLN A 225 -1.02 -16.98 1.57
C GLN A 225 -0.22 -18.28 1.58
N HIS A 226 0.98 -18.31 0.99
CA HIS A 226 1.90 -19.44 1.08
C HIS A 226 2.80 -19.35 2.33
N PRO A 227 3.07 -20.48 3.00
CA PRO A 227 3.83 -20.54 4.27
C PRO A 227 5.33 -20.17 4.16
N MET A 228 5.79 -19.59 3.04
CA MET A 228 7.21 -19.29 2.83
C MET A 228 7.72 -18.13 3.72
N THR A 229 6.84 -17.23 4.18
CA THR A 229 7.18 -16.16 5.14
C THR A 229 7.17 -16.61 6.60
N GLN A 230 6.40 -17.65 6.96
CA GLN A 230 6.47 -18.29 8.29
C GLN A 230 7.85 -18.89 8.54
N ILE A 231 8.52 -19.39 7.49
CA ILE A 231 9.87 -19.96 7.59
C ILE A 231 10.89 -18.89 7.97
N LEU A 232 10.87 -17.70 7.34
CA LEU A 232 11.82 -16.63 7.66
C LEU A 232 11.60 -16.07 9.07
N HIS A 233 10.35 -15.87 9.49
CA HIS A 233 10.02 -15.37 10.83
C HIS A 233 10.37 -16.37 11.94
N ASN A 234 10.18 -17.68 11.70
CA ASN A 234 10.64 -18.72 12.62
C ASN A 234 12.17 -18.80 12.65
N THR A 235 12.86 -18.56 11.52
CA THR A 235 14.32 -18.62 11.48
C THR A 235 14.96 -17.46 12.26
N GLU A 236 14.40 -16.24 12.19
CA GLU A 236 14.87 -15.10 12.98
C GLU A 236 14.53 -15.23 14.47
N ALA A 237 13.34 -15.72 14.81
CA ALA A 237 12.96 -16.02 16.20
C ALA A 237 13.86 -17.11 16.82
N GLN A 238 14.20 -18.16 16.06
CA GLN A 238 15.15 -19.19 16.46
C GLN A 238 16.58 -18.63 16.63
N LYS A 239 17.00 -17.69 15.77
CA LYS A 239 18.33 -17.05 15.84
C LYS A 239 18.46 -16.12 17.05
N SER A 240 17.39 -15.39 17.39
CA SER A 240 17.31 -14.53 18.59
C SER A 240 17.32 -15.36 19.89
N ALA A 241 16.53 -16.44 19.95
CA ALA A 241 16.50 -17.36 21.09
C ALA A 241 17.81 -18.14 21.29
N ARG A 242 18.52 -18.46 20.20
CA ARG A 242 19.86 -19.09 20.27
C ARG A 242 20.91 -18.11 20.79
N ASN A 243 20.86 -16.83 20.41
CA ASN A 243 21.79 -15.82 20.91
C ASN A 243 21.55 -15.47 22.39
N SER A 244 20.29 -15.44 22.86
CA SER A 244 19.99 -15.21 24.28
C SER A 244 20.47 -16.36 25.18
N ASN A 245 20.35 -17.62 24.72
CA ASN A 245 20.85 -18.78 25.46
C ASN A 245 22.39 -18.90 25.45
N SER A 246 23.06 -18.27 24.50
CA SER A 246 24.54 -18.19 24.50
C SER A 246 25.08 -17.12 25.46
N ALA A 247 24.26 -16.12 25.80
CA ALA A 247 24.65 -15.03 26.71
C ALA A 247 24.37 -15.34 28.18
N THR A 248 23.49 -16.29 28.49
CA THR A 248 23.16 -16.73 29.85
C THR A 248 23.95 -17.96 30.32
N GLY A 249 24.91 -18.44 29.51
CA GLY A 249 25.77 -19.58 29.81
C GLY A 249 27.24 -19.22 30.01
N ILE A 250 27.54 -18.23 30.86
CA ILE A 250 28.89 -18.01 31.37
C ILE A 250 28.82 -17.87 32.90
N ASP A 251 28.71 -19.01 33.57
CA ASP A 251 29.21 -19.18 34.92
C ASP A 251 30.21 -20.34 34.91
N GLY A 252 31.48 -20.00 35.16
CA GLY A 252 32.47 -20.86 35.81
C GLY A 252 33.01 -22.07 35.04
N CYS A 253 34.07 -21.89 34.26
CA CYS A 253 35.36 -22.56 34.47
C CYS A 253 36.35 -22.20 33.37
N GLY A 254 37.56 -21.81 33.79
CA GLY A 254 38.62 -21.40 32.89
C GLY A 254 39.19 -22.53 32.06
N CYS A 255 39.52 -22.22 30.81
CA CYS A 255 40.76 -22.68 30.21
C CYS A 255 41.15 -21.78 29.03
N VAL A 256 42.38 -21.30 29.10
CA VAL A 256 43.07 -20.53 28.08
C VAL A 256 43.33 -21.40 26.85
N ARG A 257 42.97 -20.93 25.64
CA ARG A 257 43.82 -20.99 24.44
C ARG A 257 43.25 -20.22 23.23
N PRO A 258 44.13 -19.74 22.31
CA PRO A 258 43.82 -18.78 21.26
C PRO A 258 43.58 -19.42 19.88
N LEU A 259 43.04 -18.60 18.95
CA LEU A 259 43.19 -18.54 17.48
C LEU A 259 43.35 -19.82 16.61
N CYS A 260 42.81 -19.71 15.38
CA CYS A 260 42.81 -20.65 14.22
C CYS A 260 41.62 -21.63 14.25
N ALA A 261 40.86 -21.92 13.18
CA ALA A 261 41.16 -21.99 11.76
C ALA A 261 39.81 -22.08 10.99
N VAL A 262 39.63 -21.35 9.88
CA VAL A 262 39.69 -21.87 8.49
C VAL A 262 38.32 -22.28 7.90
N LEU A 263 37.95 -21.52 6.86
CA LEU A 263 37.36 -21.97 5.59
C LEU A 263 36.91 -23.44 5.50
N ARG A 264 35.65 -23.67 5.10
CA ARG A 264 35.36 -24.73 4.14
C ARG A 264 34.10 -24.46 3.32
N ILE A 265 34.35 -24.06 2.08
CA ILE A 265 33.53 -24.35 0.89
C ILE A 265 33.40 -25.87 0.78
N SER A 266 32.24 -26.40 0.38
CA SER A 266 32.13 -27.60 -0.46
C SER A 266 30.70 -27.80 -0.97
N TYR A 267 30.61 -27.66 -2.31
CA TYR A 267 29.65 -28.16 -3.31
C TYR A 267 28.16 -27.79 -3.19
#